data_AF-A0A384LHT1-F1
#
_entry.id   AF-A0A384LHT1-F1
#
_cell.length_a   1.000
_cell.length_b   1.000
_cell.length_c   1.000
_cell.angle_alpha   90.00
_cell.angle_beta   90.00
_cell.angle_gamma   90.00
#
_symmetry.space_group_name_H-M   'P 1'
#
loop_
_entity.id
_entity.type
_entity.pdbx_description
1 polymer ?
#
loop_
_entity_poly.entity_id
_entity_poly.type
_entity_poly.pdbx_seq_one_letter_code
_entity_poly.pdbx_strand_id
1 'polypeptide(L)'
;MLHDAAAEPGTLSADELRAAYGDEIRRAVDAAGTEPAAEAAGVSEAALSNGVLDLTLEQAAAVLELADGNPDADAIIWEFRDHLLMGMTSGILDVDTLASEVDLDLSGQEIQQAIEGRTAATLNELAAIHHVIAVRNER
;
A
#
# COMPACT_ATOMS: atom_id res chain seq x y z
N MET A 1 8.63 -5.12 3.91
CA MET A 1 7.85 -5.13 2.65
C MET A 1 6.51 -4.49 2.92
N LEU A 2 5.94 -3.74 1.96
CA LEU A 2 4.75 -2.92 2.22
C LEU A 2 3.52 -3.74 2.64
N HIS A 3 3.30 -4.93 2.06
CA HIS A 3 2.21 -5.83 2.46
C HIS A 3 2.42 -6.45 3.86
N ASP A 4 3.68 -6.55 4.31
CA ASP A 4 4.10 -7.02 5.63
C ASP A 4 4.32 -5.88 6.64
N ALA A 5 3.88 -4.65 6.32
CA ALA A 5 4.07 -3.49 7.21
C ALA A 5 3.46 -3.70 8.60
N ALA A 6 2.47 -4.59 8.71
CA ALA A 6 1.91 -5.09 9.96
C ALA A 6 1.82 -6.62 9.91
N ALA A 7 2.16 -7.29 11.02
CA ALA A 7 2.11 -8.76 11.11
C ALA A 7 0.68 -9.32 11.09
N GLU A 8 -0.26 -8.62 11.72
CA GLU A 8 -1.66 -9.02 11.85
C GLU A 8 -2.57 -7.83 11.47
N PRO A 9 -2.63 -7.44 10.19
CA PRO A 9 -3.29 -6.20 9.76
C PRO A 9 -4.80 -6.18 10.06
N GLY A 10 -5.45 -7.35 10.17
CA GLY A 10 -6.87 -7.47 10.52
C GLY A 10 -7.19 -7.20 11.99
N THR A 11 -6.16 -7.15 12.85
CA THR A 11 -6.31 -6.80 14.29
C THR A 11 -6.14 -5.31 14.55
N LEU A 12 -5.60 -4.57 13.58
CA LEU A 12 -5.38 -3.14 13.66
C LEU A 12 -6.64 -2.36 13.27
N SER A 13 -6.72 -1.11 13.73
CA SER A 13 -7.59 -0.11 13.10
C SER A 13 -7.04 0.32 11.74
N ALA A 14 -7.90 0.89 10.89
CA ALA A 14 -7.49 1.41 9.58
C ALA A 14 -6.38 2.48 9.70
N ASP A 15 -6.45 3.33 10.72
CA ASP A 15 -5.45 4.37 10.95
C ASP A 15 -4.10 3.81 11.42
N GLU A 16 -4.11 2.74 12.22
CA GLU A 16 -2.88 2.04 12.62
C GLU A 16 -2.21 1.36 11.41
N LEU A 17 -2.97 0.75 10.51
CA LEU A 17 -2.41 0.16 9.29
C LEU A 17 -1.84 1.23 8.34
N ARG A 18 -2.54 2.36 8.17
CA ARG A 18 -2.02 3.52 7.43
C ARG A 18 -0.72 4.04 8.05
N ALA A 19 -0.67 4.15 9.38
CA ALA A 19 0.54 4.58 10.08
C ALA A 19 1.70 3.61 9.84
N ALA A 20 1.44 2.30 9.86
CA ALA A 20 2.43 1.27 9.59
C ALA A 20 3.02 1.37 8.16
N TYR A 21 2.19 1.65 7.16
CA TYR A 21 2.67 1.92 5.79
C TYR A 21 3.58 3.15 5.77
N GLY A 22 3.14 4.25 6.41
CA GLY A 22 3.93 5.47 6.50
C GLY A 22 5.26 5.27 7.21
N ASP A 23 5.30 4.45 8.27
CA ASP A 23 6.52 4.10 9.00
C ASP A 23 7.48 3.31 8.11
N GLU A 24 6.99 2.34 7.32
CA GLU A 24 7.81 1.54 6.42
C GLU A 24 8.51 2.40 5.36
N ILE A 25 7.77 3.31 4.71
CA ILE A 25 8.38 4.23 3.73
C ILE A 25 9.37 5.16 4.42
N ARG A 26 9.02 5.74 5.57
CA ARG A 26 9.94 6.63 6.31
C ARG A 26 11.24 5.92 6.70
N ARG A 27 11.18 4.64 7.11
CA ARG A 27 12.38 3.83 7.37
C ARG A 27 13.26 3.69 6.13
N ALA A 28 12.67 3.44 4.96
CA ALA A 28 13.42 3.35 3.71
C ALA A 28 14.03 4.71 3.31
N VAL A 29 13.28 5.81 3.48
CA VAL A 29 13.80 7.17 3.28
C VAL A 29 14.96 7.47 4.23
N ASP A 30 14.87 7.11 5.50
CA ASP A 30 15.93 7.33 6.50
C ASP A 30 17.20 6.53 6.17
N ALA A 31 17.04 5.32 5.60
CA ALA A 31 18.16 4.47 5.20
C ALA A 31 18.86 4.97 3.91
N ALA A 32 18.09 5.37 2.90
CA ALA A 32 18.60 5.82 1.61
C ALA A 32 19.00 7.30 1.56
N GLY A 33 18.40 8.12 2.44
CA GLY A 33 18.46 9.58 2.40
C GLY A 33 17.29 10.20 1.61
N THR A 34 16.83 11.38 2.04
CA THR A 34 15.64 12.05 1.50
C THR A 34 15.76 12.48 0.05
N GLU A 35 16.90 13.06 -0.35
CA GLU A 35 17.13 13.50 -1.74
C GLU A 35 17.15 12.30 -2.72
N PRO A 36 17.93 11.22 -2.48
CA PRO A 36 17.87 10.03 -3.32
C PRO A 36 16.48 9.39 -3.40
N ALA A 37 15.76 9.31 -2.29
CA ALA A 37 14.40 8.78 -2.26
C ALA A 37 13.43 9.62 -3.08
N ALA A 38 13.54 10.95 -2.98
CA ALA A 38 12.69 11.89 -3.72
C ALA A 38 12.96 11.79 -5.24
N GLU A 39 14.23 11.68 -5.63
CA GLU A 39 14.64 11.49 -7.01
C GLU A 39 14.10 10.16 -7.57
N ALA A 40 14.29 9.05 -6.85
CA ALA A 40 13.83 7.73 -7.28
C ALA A 40 12.31 7.67 -7.48
N ALA A 41 11.54 8.24 -6.55
CA ALA A 41 10.08 8.29 -6.64
C ALA A 41 9.56 9.38 -7.60
N GLY A 42 10.42 10.27 -8.10
CA GLY A 42 10.01 11.40 -8.95
C GLY A 42 9.09 12.39 -8.23
N VAL A 43 9.29 12.61 -6.92
CA VAL A 43 8.47 13.50 -6.08
C VAL A 43 9.33 14.55 -5.37
N SER A 44 8.68 15.51 -4.71
CA SER A 44 9.39 16.46 -3.84
C SER A 44 9.71 15.83 -2.48
N GLU A 45 10.79 16.27 -1.83
CA GLU A 45 11.12 15.88 -0.45
C GLU A 45 9.98 16.18 0.56
N ALA A 46 9.19 17.22 0.29
CA ALA A 46 8.04 17.58 1.11
C ALA A 46 6.93 16.50 1.07
N ALA A 47 6.78 15.81 -0.07
CA ALA A 47 5.84 14.69 -0.21
C ALA A 47 6.26 13.52 0.67
N LEU A 48 7.56 13.21 0.74
CA LEU A 48 8.10 12.17 1.62
C LEU A 48 8.01 12.52 3.10
N SER A 49 7.97 13.82 3.44
CA SER A 49 7.93 14.27 4.83
C SER A 49 6.52 14.27 5.42
N ASN A 50 5.53 14.72 4.63
CA ASN A 50 4.19 15.05 5.13
C ASN A 50 3.05 14.36 4.37
N GLY A 51 3.32 13.81 3.19
CA GLY A 51 2.32 13.29 2.26
C GLY A 51 2.63 11.87 1.79
N VAL A 52 3.32 11.07 2.60
CA VAL A 52 3.74 9.71 2.23
C VAL A 52 2.55 8.85 1.79
N LEU A 53 1.41 9.01 2.45
CA LEU A 53 0.20 8.26 2.12
C LEU A 53 -0.44 8.65 0.79
N ASP A 54 -0.08 9.82 0.24
CA ASP A 54 -0.53 10.29 -1.07
C ASP A 54 0.36 9.76 -2.21
N LEU A 55 1.48 9.12 -1.89
CA LEU A 55 2.31 8.44 -2.89
C LEU A 55 1.54 7.28 -3.51
N THR A 56 1.76 7.05 -4.80
CA THR A 56 1.27 5.84 -5.47
C THR A 56 2.07 4.62 -5.04
N LEU A 57 1.54 3.43 -5.28
CA LEU A 57 2.28 2.18 -5.04
C LEU A 57 3.63 2.16 -5.79
N GLU A 58 3.67 2.63 -7.04
CA GLU A 58 4.88 2.69 -7.86
C GLU A 58 5.91 3.66 -7.26
N GLN A 59 5.48 4.83 -6.81
CA GLN A 59 6.36 5.80 -6.16
C GLN A 59 6.91 5.26 -4.84
N ALA A 60 6.06 4.61 -4.04
CA ALA A 60 6.45 3.98 -2.80
C ALA A 60 7.45 2.82 -3.04
N ALA A 61 7.22 2.00 -4.06
CA ALA A 61 8.12 0.91 -4.43
C ALA A 61 9.50 1.41 -4.87
N ALA A 62 9.56 2.50 -5.62
CA ALA A 62 10.81 3.15 -6.02
C ALA A 62 11.62 3.69 -4.81
N VAL A 63 10.96 4.09 -3.72
CA VAL A 63 11.66 4.40 -2.46
C VAL A 63 12.13 3.13 -1.76
N LEU A 64 11.26 2.12 -1.69
CA LEU A 64 11.52 0.90 -0.94
C LEU A 64 12.66 0.07 -1.53
N GLU A 65 12.83 0.03 -2.85
CA GLU A 65 13.93 -0.69 -3.49
C GLU A 65 15.32 -0.15 -3.13
N LEU A 66 15.41 1.09 -2.64
CA LEU A 66 16.68 1.69 -2.19
C LEU A 66 17.16 1.13 -0.86
N ALA A 67 16.28 0.50 -0.07
CA ALA A 67 16.65 -0.08 1.21
C ALA A 67 17.35 -1.43 1.01
N ASP A 68 18.53 -1.58 1.61
CA ASP A 68 19.31 -2.82 1.54
C ASP A 68 18.48 -4.05 1.93
N GLY A 69 18.42 -5.02 1.02
CA GLY A 69 17.72 -6.29 1.23
C GLY A 69 16.26 -6.31 0.77
N ASN A 70 15.69 -5.17 0.36
CA ASN A 70 14.43 -5.16 -0.37
C ASN A 70 14.65 -5.64 -1.83
N PRO A 71 13.63 -6.25 -2.45
CA PRO A 71 13.66 -6.55 -3.87
C PRO A 71 13.48 -5.28 -4.71
N ASP A 72 13.58 -5.41 -6.03
CA ASP A 72 13.34 -4.29 -6.95
C ASP A 72 11.88 -3.80 -6.92
N ALA A 73 11.65 -2.57 -7.38
CA ALA A 73 10.33 -1.95 -7.33
C ALA A 73 9.24 -2.79 -8.03
N ASP A 74 9.55 -3.42 -9.15
CA ASP A 74 8.59 -4.25 -9.90
C ASP A 74 8.15 -5.47 -9.09
N ALA A 75 9.08 -6.14 -8.39
CA ALA A 75 8.77 -7.24 -7.48
C ALA A 75 7.94 -6.77 -6.28
N ILE A 76 8.27 -5.62 -5.67
CA ILE A 76 7.50 -5.05 -4.56
C ILE A 76 6.03 -4.81 -4.99
N ILE A 77 5.82 -4.21 -6.16
CA ILE A 77 4.49 -3.94 -6.72
C ILE A 77 3.74 -5.26 -6.96
N TRP A 78 4.41 -6.23 -7.59
CA TRP A 78 3.82 -7.52 -7.90
C TRP A 78 3.38 -8.27 -6.64
N GLU A 79 4.26 -8.39 -5.65
CA GLU A 79 3.98 -9.07 -4.37
C GLU A 79 2.84 -8.40 -3.62
N PHE A 80 2.80 -7.06 -3.60
CA PHE A 80 1.74 -6.32 -2.95
C PHE A 80 0.36 -6.60 -3.58
N ARG A 81 0.28 -6.58 -4.92
CA ARG A 81 -0.97 -6.84 -5.64
C ARG A 81 -1.41 -8.30 -5.52
N ASP A 82 -0.46 -9.22 -5.62
CA ASP A 82 -0.72 -10.65 -5.43
C ASP A 82 -1.28 -10.90 -4.02
N HIS A 83 -0.69 -10.29 -2.99
CA HIS A 83 -1.17 -10.37 -1.62
C HIS A 83 -2.62 -9.91 -1.46
N LEU A 84 -3.00 -8.76 -2.05
CA LEU A 84 -4.39 -8.30 -2.02
C LEU A 84 -5.34 -9.29 -2.73
N LEU A 85 -4.98 -9.78 -3.91
CA LEU A 85 -5.78 -10.74 -4.68
C LEU A 85 -5.95 -12.07 -3.95
N MET A 86 -4.88 -12.58 -3.34
CA MET A 86 -4.90 -13.78 -2.53
C MET A 86 -5.75 -13.58 -1.28
N GLY A 87 -5.62 -12.43 -0.62
CA GLY A 87 -6.44 -12.06 0.52
C GLY A 87 -7.93 -12.00 0.20
N MET A 88 -8.32 -11.42 -0.95
CA MET A 88 -9.71 -11.43 -1.42
C MET A 88 -10.23 -12.84 -1.67
N THR A 89 -9.40 -13.70 -2.28
CA THR A 89 -9.76 -15.09 -2.57
C THR A 89 -9.98 -15.87 -1.29
N SER A 90 -9.11 -15.70 -0.29
CA SER A 90 -9.24 -16.34 1.03
C SER A 90 -10.48 -15.87 1.79
N GLY A 91 -10.77 -14.57 1.75
CA GLY A 91 -11.92 -13.97 2.46
C GLY A 91 -13.24 -14.09 1.73
N ILE A 92 -13.23 -14.67 0.52
CA ILE A 92 -14.37 -14.77 -0.40
C ILE A 92 -15.01 -13.38 -0.58
N LEU A 93 -14.16 -12.39 -0.86
CA LEU A 93 -14.57 -11.00 -1.10
C LEU A 93 -14.68 -10.72 -2.60
N ASP A 94 -15.79 -10.11 -2.99
CA ASP A 94 -15.91 -9.46 -4.29
C ASP A 94 -15.66 -7.94 -4.17
N VAL A 95 -15.44 -7.29 -5.32
CA VAL A 95 -15.09 -5.87 -5.37
C VAL A 95 -16.25 -4.95 -4.99
N ASP A 96 -17.49 -5.39 -5.16
CA ASP A 96 -18.67 -4.61 -4.78
C ASP A 96 -18.85 -4.61 -3.25
N THR A 97 -18.57 -5.73 -2.60
CA THR A 97 -18.52 -5.87 -1.15
C THR A 97 -17.41 -4.98 -0.59
N LEU A 98 -16.20 -5.05 -1.17
CA LEU A 98 -15.10 -4.16 -0.79
C LEU A 98 -15.50 -2.69 -0.91
N ALA A 99 -16.09 -2.28 -2.04
CA ALA A 99 -16.55 -0.90 -2.26
C ALA A 99 -17.57 -0.44 -1.23
N SER A 100 -18.39 -1.35 -0.69
CA SER A 100 -19.36 -1.02 0.35
C SER A 100 -18.78 -0.92 1.76
N GLU A 101 -17.60 -1.51 1.99
CA GLU A 101 -16.95 -1.58 3.31
C GLU A 101 -15.76 -0.62 3.46
N VAL A 102 -15.07 -0.29 2.36
CA VAL A 102 -14.03 0.75 2.37
C VAL A 102 -14.69 2.12 2.47
N ASP A 103 -14.15 2.98 3.33
CA ASP A 103 -14.54 4.40 3.39
C ASP A 103 -13.82 5.18 2.29
N LEU A 104 -14.05 4.78 1.03
CA LEU A 104 -13.55 5.41 -0.18
C LEU A 104 -14.75 5.63 -1.11
N ASP A 105 -14.85 6.80 -1.74
CA ASP A 105 -15.88 7.08 -2.75
C ASP A 105 -15.50 6.44 -4.09
N LEU A 106 -15.29 5.12 -4.09
CA LEU A 106 -14.86 4.32 -5.23
C LEU A 106 -15.90 3.23 -5.53
N SER A 107 -16.17 3.04 -6.82
CA SER A 107 -16.95 1.90 -7.30
C SER A 107 -16.16 0.59 -7.22
N GLY A 108 -16.86 -0.55 -7.27
CA GLY A 108 -16.21 -1.87 -7.35
C GLY A 108 -15.28 -2.00 -8.56
N GLN A 109 -15.61 -1.34 -9.69
CA GLN A 109 -14.72 -1.30 -10.85
C GLN A 109 -13.42 -0.54 -10.55
N GLU A 110 -13.49 0.60 -9.87
CA GLU A 110 -12.30 1.41 -9.52
C GLU A 110 -11.42 0.67 -8.51
N ILE A 111 -12.01 -0.03 -7.53
CA ILE A 111 -11.27 -0.92 -6.64
C ILE A 111 -10.56 -2.03 -7.43
N GLN A 112 -11.26 -2.66 -8.38
CA GLN A 112 -10.64 -3.65 -9.24
C GLN A 112 -9.44 -3.07 -10.01
N GLN A 113 -9.59 -1.87 -10.58
CA GLN A 113 -8.49 -1.22 -11.29
C GLN A 113 -7.32 -0.86 -10.36
N ALA A 114 -7.58 -0.48 -9.11
CA ALA A 114 -6.55 -0.18 -8.13
C ALA A 114 -5.74 -1.44 -7.79
N ILE A 115 -6.41 -2.56 -7.50
CA ILE A 115 -5.78 -3.85 -7.17
C ILE A 115 -5.02 -4.41 -8.38
N GLU A 116 -5.57 -4.32 -9.59
CA GLU A 116 -4.93 -4.79 -10.83
C GLU A 116 -3.82 -3.84 -11.33
N GLY A 117 -3.64 -2.66 -10.72
CA GLY A 117 -2.61 -1.71 -11.13
C GLY A 117 -2.92 -0.95 -12.41
N ARG A 118 -4.18 -0.84 -12.78
CA ARG A 118 -4.64 -0.09 -13.97
C ARG A 118 -4.93 1.38 -13.65
N THR A 119 -4.78 1.76 -12.39
CA THR A 119 -4.82 3.15 -11.90
C THR A 119 -3.65 3.38 -10.96
N ALA A 120 -3.26 4.64 -10.81
CA ALA A 120 -2.19 5.07 -9.90
C ALA A 120 -2.74 5.20 -8.47
N ALA A 121 -3.10 4.07 -7.86
CA ALA A 121 -3.68 4.02 -6.52
C ALA A 121 -2.67 4.48 -5.45
N THR A 122 -3.14 5.31 -4.54
CA THR A 122 -2.36 5.85 -3.43
C THR A 122 -2.19 4.82 -2.30
N LEU A 123 -1.15 4.98 -1.49
CA LEU A 123 -0.97 4.18 -0.28
C LEU A 123 -2.16 4.30 0.69
N ASN A 124 -2.82 5.46 0.76
CA ASN A 124 -4.01 5.64 1.59
C ASN A 124 -5.17 4.75 1.14
N GLU A 125 -5.46 4.72 -0.18
CA GLU A 125 -6.51 3.87 -0.75
C GLU A 125 -6.17 2.39 -0.57
N LEU A 126 -4.92 2.02 -0.85
CA LEU A 126 -4.47 0.63 -0.75
C LEU A 126 -4.43 0.14 0.69
N ALA A 127 -4.09 0.98 1.67
CA ALA A 127 -4.16 0.63 3.09
C ALA A 127 -5.62 0.41 3.53
N ALA A 128 -6.57 1.22 3.06
CA ALA A 128 -7.98 1.04 3.36
C ALA A 128 -8.53 -0.27 2.76
N ILE A 129 -8.19 -0.58 1.51
CA ILE A 129 -8.54 -1.85 0.85
C ILE A 129 -7.91 -3.04 1.59
N HIS A 130 -6.60 -2.97 1.89
CA HIS A 130 -5.89 -4.04 2.61
C HIS A 130 -6.51 -4.28 3.99
N HIS A 131 -6.86 -3.23 4.72
CA HIS A 131 -7.49 -3.32 6.03
C HIS A 131 -8.79 -4.14 5.99
N VAL A 132 -9.70 -3.82 5.08
CA VAL A 132 -10.98 -4.54 4.95
C VAL A 132 -10.75 -6.01 4.59
N ILE A 133 -9.84 -6.29 3.65
CA ILE A 133 -9.48 -7.67 3.28
C ILE A 133 -8.93 -8.43 4.49
N ALA A 134 -8.02 -7.82 5.25
CA ALA A 134 -7.40 -8.44 6.40
C ALA A 134 -8.41 -8.70 7.53
N VAL A 135 -9.25 -7.71 7.86
CA VAL A 135 -10.34 -7.86 8.86
C VAL A 135 -11.29 -8.98 8.47
N ARG A 136 -11.56 -9.16 7.18
CA ARG A 136 -12.39 -10.27 6.70
C ARG A 136 -11.73 -11.63 6.91
N ASN A 137 -10.43 -11.73 6.68
CA ASN A 137 -9.68 -12.98 6.78
C ASN A 137 -9.47 -13.47 8.22
N GLU A 138 -9.62 -12.58 9.20
CA GLU A 138 -9.56 -12.91 10.64
C GLU A 138 -10.90 -13.44 11.21
N ARG A 139 -11.97 -13.52 10.41
CA ARG A 139 -13.33 -13.91 10.84
C ARG A 139 -13.68 -15.33 10.46
#